data_AF-A0A7K3NN92-F1
#
_entry.id   AF-A0A7K3NN92-F1
#
_cell.length_a   1.000
_cell.length_b   1.000
_cell.length_c   1.000
_cell.angle_alpha   90.00
_cell.angle_beta   90.00
_cell.angle_gamma   90.00
#
_symmetry.space_group_name_H-M   'P 1'
#
loop_
_entity.id
_entity.type
_entity.pdbx_description
1 polymer ?
#
loop_
_entity_poly.entity_id
_entity_poly.type
_entity_poly.pdbx_seq_one_letter_code
_entity_poly.pdbx_strand_id
1 'polypeptide(L)' 'MNLNLDLTAVDRERALRTWLVFHGMDLFEIAAKLRVAHSTVSRLIKRDRASMRRVEQLHNLGIPRELLPVPK' A
#
# COMPACT_ATOMS: atom_id res chain seq x y z
N MET A 1 -1.42 26.88 -6.35
CA MET A 1 -1.74 25.88 -7.39
C MET A 1 -2.17 24.61 -6.66
N ASN A 2 -3.45 24.24 -6.71
CA ASN A 2 -3.91 23.00 -6.06
C ASN A 2 -3.69 21.85 -7.04
N LEU A 3 -2.77 20.95 -6.71
CA LEU A 3 -2.62 19.69 -7.43
C LEU A 3 -3.70 18.74 -6.91
N ASN A 4 -4.69 18.39 -7.74
CA ASN A 4 -5.63 17.32 -7.41
C ASN A 4 -5.06 16.00 -7.93
N LEU A 5 -4.81 15.06 -7.01
CA LEU A 5 -4.14 13.80 -7.33
C LEU A 5 -5.20 12.71 -7.49
N ASP A 6 -5.64 12.50 -8.73
CA ASP A 6 -6.62 11.48 -9.07
C ASP A 6 -5.97 10.09 -9.14
N LEU A 7 -6.02 9.37 -8.03
CA LEU A 7 -5.52 8.00 -7.92
C LEU A 7 -6.35 6.97 -8.71
N THR A 8 -7.54 7.33 -9.19
CA THR A 8 -8.40 6.41 -9.97
C THR A 8 -7.95 6.30 -11.44
N ALA A 9 -7.14 7.26 -11.91
CA ALA A 9 -6.63 7.29 -13.28
C ALA A 9 -5.40 6.39 -13.53
N VAL A 10 -4.91 5.69 -12.50
CA VAL A 10 -3.73 4.83 -12.58
C VAL A 10 -4.01 3.44 -12.00
N ASP A 11 -3.16 2.46 -12.33
CA ASP A 11 -3.26 1.13 -11.72
C ASP A 11 -3.05 1.19 -10.20
N ARG A 12 -3.63 0.23 -9.49
CA ARG A 12 -3.62 0.16 -8.02
C ARG A 12 -2.21 0.19 -7.42
N GLU A 13 -1.23 -0.46 -8.05
CA GLU A 13 0.16 -0.43 -7.56
C GLU A 13 0.72 1.00 -7.62
N ARG A 14 0.57 1.68 -8.76
CA ARG A 14 1.00 3.09 -8.89
C ARG A 14 0.25 3.99 -7.92
N ALA A 15 -1.06 3.82 -7.78
CA ALA A 15 -1.86 4.60 -6.85
C ALA A 15 -1.36 4.44 -5.40
N LEU A 16 -1.12 3.20 -4.97
CA LEU A 16 -0.59 2.89 -3.64
C LEU A 16 0.81 3.49 -3.44
N ARG A 17 1.71 3.36 -4.41
CA ARG A 17 3.07 3.94 -4.31
C ARG A 17 3.02 5.46 -4.18
N THR A 18 2.18 6.12 -4.98
CA THR A 18 2.05 7.58 -4.93
C THR A 18 1.48 8.02 -3.58
N TRP A 19 0.47 7.31 -3.07
CA TRP A 19 -0.10 7.58 -1.75
C TRP A 19 0.95 7.45 -0.63
N LEU A 20 1.77 6.39 -0.68
CA LEU A 20 2.86 6.19 0.29
C LEU A 20 3.87 7.33 0.26
N VAL A 21 4.34 7.72 -0.92
CA VAL A 21 5.28 8.84 -1.09
C VAL A 21 4.69 10.15 -0.59
N PHE A 22 3.43 10.44 -0.94
CA PHE A 22 2.73 11.64 -0.50
C PHE A 22 2.61 11.72 1.03
N HIS A 23 2.40 10.58 1.71
CA HIS A 23 2.33 10.50 3.17
C HIS A 23 3.68 10.25 3.85
N GLY A 24 4.79 10.29 3.11
CA GLY A 24 6.14 10.09 3.65
C GLY A 24 6.37 8.70 4.23
N MET A 25 5.63 7.68 3.78
CA MET A 25 5.82 6.29 4.20
C MET A 25 6.71 5.52 3.23
N ASP A 26 7.74 4.88 3.77
CA ASP A 26 8.61 4.01 2.98
C ASP A 26 8.30 2.51 3.17
N LEU A 27 8.80 1.68 2.25
CA LEU A 27 8.56 0.24 2.30
C LEU A 27 9.34 -0.50 3.39
N PHE A 28 10.47 0.04 3.84
CA PHE A 28 11.28 -0.51 4.93
C PHE A 28 10.60 -0.30 6.28
N GLU A 29 10.03 0.87 6.52
CA GLU A 29 9.21 1.22 7.68
C GLU A 29 7.97 0.35 7.74
N ILE A 30 7.26 0.18 6.62
CA ILE A 30 6.12 -0.75 6.56
C ILE A 30 6.60 -2.16 6.90
N ALA A 31 7.71 -2.62 6.33
CA ALA A 31 8.23 -3.95 6.60
C ALA A 31 8.59 -4.14 8.08
N ALA A 32 9.20 -3.14 8.71
CA ALA A 32 9.53 -3.11 10.13
C ALA A 32 8.26 -3.17 11.00
N LYS A 33 7.26 -2.31 10.72
CA LYS A 33 5.97 -2.28 11.43
C LYS A 33 5.21 -3.60 11.30
N LEU A 34 5.28 -4.23 10.12
CA LEU A 34 4.65 -5.52 9.84
C LEU A 34 5.48 -6.74 10.27
N ARG A 35 6.70 -6.53 10.78
CA ARG A 35 7.69 -7.55 11.15
C ARG A 35 7.90 -8.59 10.05
N VAL A 36 8.17 -8.12 8.83
CA VAL A 36 8.46 -8.96 7.66
C VAL A 36 9.69 -8.48 6.91
N ALA A 37 10.22 -9.33 6.03
CA ALA A 37 11.23 -8.90 5.07
C ALA A 37 10.66 -7.84 4.10
N HIS A 38 11.48 -6.87 3.72
CA HIS A 38 11.14 -5.85 2.71
C HIS A 38 10.61 -6.45 1.40
N SER A 39 11.18 -7.59 0.96
CA SER A 39 10.72 -8.32 -0.23
C SER A 39 9.28 -8.84 -0.12
N THR A 40 8.75 -9.00 1.11
CA THR A 40 7.35 -9.37 1.35
C THR A 40 6.44 -8.19 1.07
N VAL A 41 6.79 -7.00 1.57
CA VAL A 41 6.01 -5.77 1.32
C VAL A 41 6.05 -5.40 -0.16
N SER A 42 7.22 -5.46 -0.78
CA SER A 42 7.36 -5.21 -2.22
C SER A 42 6.48 -6.15 -3.06
N ARG A 43 6.44 -7.45 -2.73
CA ARG A 43 5.53 -8.41 -3.38
C ARG A 43 4.06 -8.16 -3.06
N LEU A 44 3.74 -7.71 -1.84
CA LEU A 44 2.38 -7.44 -1.40
C LEU A 44 1.75 -6.29 -2.21
N ILE A 45 2.51 -5.21 -2.43
CA ILE A 45 2.04 -4.04 -3.19
C ILE A 45 1.79 -4.39 -4.66
N LYS A 46 2.65 -5.23 -5.25
CA LYS A 46 2.55 -5.69 -6.65
C LYS A 46 1.40 -6.67 -6.94
N ARG A 47 0.80 -7.28 -5.92
CA ARG A 47 -0.20 -8.34 -6.09
C ARG A 47 -1.61 -7.81 -6.00
N ASP A 48 -2.51 -8.31 -6.84
CA ASP A 48 -3.93 -7.97 -6.75
C ASP A 48 -4.63 -8.61 -5.57
N ARG A 49 -4.10 -9.72 -5.03
CA ARG A 49 -4.66 -10.44 -3.89
C ARG A 49 -3.64 -10.70 -2.79
N ALA A 50 -4.10 -10.60 -1.55
CA ALA A 50 -3.31 -10.89 -0.35
C ALA A 50 -4.17 -11.51 0.74
N SER A 51 -3.56 -12.14 1.76
CA SER A 51 -4.35 -12.66 2.89
C SER A 51 -5.06 -11.52 3.62
N MET A 52 -6.29 -11.78 4.10
CA MET A 52 -7.05 -10.81 4.90
C MET A 52 -6.23 -10.18 6.02
N ARG A 53 -5.44 -10.99 6.76
CA ARG A 53 -4.52 -10.49 7.79
C ARG A 53 -3.57 -9.40 7.29
N ARG A 54 -2.99 -9.54 6.10
CA ARG A 54 -2.03 -8.54 5.56
C ARG A 54 -2.72 -7.27 5.10
N VAL A 55 -3.92 -7.41 4.52
CA VAL A 55 -4.75 -6.26 4.13
C VAL A 55 -5.13 -5.46 5.36
N GLU A 56 -5.65 -6.11 6.41
CA GLU A 56 -5.99 -5.42 7.67
C GLU A 56 -4.78 -4.76 8.32
N GLN A 57 -3.64 -5.44 8.32
CA GLN A 57 -2.42 -4.85 8.85
C GLN A 57 -1.99 -3.58 8.10
N LEU A 58 -2.08 -3.56 6.77
CA LEU A 58 -1.78 -2.35 5.99
C LEU A 58 -2.82 -1.25 6.21
N HIS A 59 -4.10 -1.62 6.28
CA HIS A 59 -5.19 -0.68 6.58
C HIS A 59 -5.00 -0.02 7.95
N ASN A 60 -4.59 -0.79 8.96
CA ASN A 60 -4.30 -0.29 10.31
C ASN A 60 -3.07 0.63 10.36
N LEU A 61 -2.24 0.67 9.30
CA LEU A 61 -1.18 1.67 9.13
C LEU A 61 -1.68 2.97 8.49
N GLY A 62 -2.98 3.07 8.20
CA GLY A 62 -3.63 4.24 7.61
C GLY A 62 -3.76 4.18 6.09
N ILE A 63 -3.36 3.08 5.45
CA ILE A 63 -3.48 2.94 3.99
C ILE A 63 -4.96 2.68 3.60
N PRO A 64 -5.55 3.48 2.70
CA PRO A 64 -6.94 3.32 2.29
C PRO A 64 -7.22 1.97 1.63
N ARG A 65 -8.38 1.36 1.92
CA ARG A 65 -8.72 -0.01 1.48
C ARG A 65 -8.74 -0.16 -0.02
N GLU A 66 -9.18 0.86 -0.73
CA GLU A 66 -9.26 0.93 -2.18
C GLU A 66 -7.88 0.84 -2.87
N LEU A 67 -6.80 1.15 -2.15
CA LEU A 67 -5.42 1.01 -2.66
C LEU A 67 -4.80 -0.36 -2.32
N LEU A 68 -5.42 -1.12 -1.43
CA LEU A 68 -4.89 -2.39 -0.96
C LEU A 68 -5.26 -3.56 -1.89
N PRO A 69 -4.45 -4.64 -1.89
CA PRO A 69 -4.84 -5.89 -2.54
C PRO A 69 -6.17 -6.41 -2.00
N VAL A 70 -6.93 -7.09 -2.86
CA VAL A 70 -8.19 -7.73 -2.46
C VAL A 70 -7.88 -8.86 -1.48
N PRO A 71 -8.55 -8.92 -0.32
CA PRO A 71 -8.37 -10.01 0.63
C PRO A 71 -8.82 -11.33 0.00
N LYS A 72 -7.98 -12.36 0.15
CA LYS A 72 -8.28 -13.76 -0.16
C LYS A 72 -8.49 -14.57 1.12
#